data_AF-A0A7Y5WWZ6-F1
#
_entry.id   AF-A0A7Y5WWZ6-F1
#
_cell.length_a   1.000
_cell.length_b   1.000
_cell.length_c   1.000
_cell.angle_alpha   90.00
_cell.angle_beta   90.00
_cell.angle_gamma   90.00
#
_symmetry.space_group_name_H-M   'P 1'
#
loop_
_entity.id
_entity.type
_entity.pdbx_description
1 polymer ?
#
loop_
_entity_poly.entity_id
_entity_poly.type
_entity_poly.pdbx_seq_one_letter_code
_entity_poly.pdbx_strand_id
1 'polypeptide(L)'
;MANPAHRILFSFLLAGSIAHAAFGQATAGKDPVGAARDLYASARYDEALAVLNDLRPADAATTADRRSIEQYRSLCLLALGRDPEAEGAIAAVVTADPAYQPSETDASPRVRAAFSEVRRRLLPQIATTRYSEAKAAYDRKDYAAAVDRFRRVLSLLDDPQMDGRLPDLRVLAAGFLDLSAAASTPAPEPTKKDAAKPPAPSTPAADLNRIYTSDDRNVTPPVALRQELPRVPLSVANQVKTRGVLDVVIDEIGRVTSIAIRQSVHPAYDTILLNAARDWRYQPATLGGKPVRFRKLIQVNVRRE
;
A
#
# COMPACT_ATOMS: atom_id res chain seq x y z
N MET A 1 -61.71 -75.74 -46.30
CA MET A 1 -60.56 -74.80 -46.23
C MET A 1 -60.53 -74.18 -44.83
N ALA A 2 -59.32 -73.84 -44.39
CA ALA A 2 -58.88 -73.75 -43.00
C ALA A 2 -59.52 -72.64 -42.11
N ASN A 3 -59.56 -72.92 -40.81
CA ASN A 3 -59.52 -71.97 -39.68
C ASN A 3 -58.05 -71.41 -39.57
N PRO A 4 -57.63 -70.40 -38.74
CA PRO A 4 -58.30 -69.89 -37.54
C PRO A 4 -58.12 -68.39 -37.17
N ALA A 5 -58.91 -67.98 -36.16
CA ALA A 5 -58.65 -67.08 -35.01
C ALA A 5 -57.69 -65.89 -35.12
N HIS A 6 -58.07 -64.73 -34.54
CA HIS A 6 -57.14 -63.89 -33.77
C HIS A 6 -57.81 -63.20 -32.56
N ARG A 7 -57.12 -63.33 -31.42
CA ARG A 7 -57.39 -62.76 -30.09
C ARG A 7 -56.78 -61.35 -30.02
N ILE A 8 -57.47 -60.43 -29.35
CA ILE A 8 -56.95 -59.08 -29.03
C ILE A 8 -56.34 -59.14 -27.63
N LEU A 9 -55.04 -58.85 -27.51
CA LEU A 9 -54.32 -58.66 -26.25
C LEU A 9 -53.87 -57.20 -26.15
N PHE A 10 -54.36 -56.47 -25.16
CA PHE A 10 -53.79 -55.20 -24.70
C PHE A 10 -52.97 -55.48 -23.45
N SER A 11 -51.65 -55.28 -23.53
CA SER A 11 -50.72 -55.36 -22.40
C SER A 11 -50.25 -53.95 -22.05
N PHE A 12 -50.51 -53.51 -20.82
CA PHE A 12 -50.12 -52.22 -20.28
C PHE A 12 -49.06 -52.41 -19.18
N LEU A 13 -48.00 -51.60 -19.28
CA LEU A 13 -47.06 -51.11 -18.26
C LEU A 13 -46.28 -52.10 -17.37
N LEU A 14 -44.98 -52.23 -17.69
CA LEU A 14 -43.92 -52.59 -16.74
C LEU A 14 -43.14 -51.30 -16.38
N ALA A 15 -43.26 -50.85 -15.14
CA ALA A 15 -42.46 -49.75 -14.61
C ALA A 15 -41.10 -50.29 -14.11
N GLY A 16 -40.02 -50.01 -14.86
CA GLY A 16 -38.65 -50.29 -14.46
C GLY A 16 -37.99 -49.06 -13.85
N SER A 17 -37.81 -49.05 -12.53
CA SER A 17 -37.06 -48.02 -11.81
C SER A 17 -35.56 -48.28 -11.92
N ILE A 18 -34.88 -47.59 -12.83
CA ILE A 18 -33.40 -47.53 -12.85
C ILE A 18 -32.99 -46.37 -11.95
N ALA A 19 -32.46 -46.71 -10.77
CA ALA A 19 -31.79 -45.79 -9.86
C ALA A 19 -30.62 -45.13 -10.60
N HIS A 20 -30.80 -43.88 -11.01
CA HIS A 20 -29.70 -43.03 -11.45
C HIS A 20 -28.85 -42.73 -10.22
N ALA A 21 -27.71 -43.42 -10.10
CA ALA A 21 -26.64 -42.98 -9.23
C ALA A 21 -26.22 -41.58 -9.69
N ALA A 22 -26.59 -40.58 -8.89
CA ALA A 22 -26.15 -39.21 -9.04
C ALA A 22 -24.63 -39.18 -8.85
N PHE A 23 -23.90 -39.24 -9.96
CA PHE A 23 -22.54 -38.72 -9.98
C PHE A 23 -22.64 -37.26 -9.54
N GLY A 24 -21.98 -36.97 -8.42
CA GLY A 24 -21.92 -35.65 -7.85
C GLY A 24 -21.55 -34.65 -8.92
N GLN A 25 -22.48 -33.77 -9.27
CA GLN A 25 -22.15 -32.57 -10.01
C GLN A 25 -21.35 -31.70 -9.04
N ALA A 26 -20.02 -31.89 -9.07
CA ALA A 26 -19.13 -30.80 -8.77
C ALA A 26 -19.50 -29.69 -9.75
N THR A 27 -20.06 -28.60 -9.25
CA THR A 27 -20.16 -27.34 -9.99
C THR A 27 -18.76 -26.79 -10.15
N ALA A 28 -17.94 -27.43 -10.99
CA ALA A 28 -16.73 -26.87 -11.54
C ALA A 28 -17.16 -25.74 -12.48
N GLY A 29 -16.59 -24.55 -12.31
CA GLY A 29 -16.75 -23.48 -13.30
C GLY A 29 -16.47 -24.09 -14.68
N LYS A 30 -17.40 -23.89 -15.63
CA LYS A 30 -17.32 -24.49 -16.97
C LYS A 30 -15.91 -24.28 -17.53
N ASP A 31 -15.10 -25.35 -17.66
CA ASP A 31 -13.84 -25.30 -18.42
C ASP A 31 -14.26 -25.10 -19.88
N PRO A 32 -14.14 -23.87 -20.43
CA PRO A 32 -14.74 -23.57 -21.71
C PRO A 32 -14.08 -24.37 -22.84
N VAL A 33 -12.82 -24.79 -22.65
CA VAL A 33 -12.04 -25.51 -23.66
C VAL A 33 -11.84 -26.99 -23.32
N GLY A 34 -12.45 -27.50 -22.24
CA GLY A 34 -12.25 -28.89 -21.78
C GLY A 34 -12.54 -29.93 -22.86
N ALA A 35 -13.72 -29.86 -23.48
CA ALA A 35 -14.11 -30.77 -24.56
C ALA A 35 -13.17 -30.69 -25.77
N ALA A 36 -12.73 -29.48 -26.15
CA ALA A 36 -11.78 -29.28 -27.24
C ALA A 36 -10.38 -29.83 -26.90
N ARG A 37 -9.94 -29.72 -25.64
CA ARG A 37 -8.68 -30.28 -25.14
C ARG A 37 -8.68 -31.80 -25.22
N ASP A 38 -9.78 -32.45 -24.86
CA ASP A 38 -9.90 -33.92 -24.92
C ASP A 38 -9.87 -34.42 -26.37
N LEU A 39 -10.54 -33.71 -27.29
CA LEU A 39 -10.49 -33.99 -28.72
C LEU A 39 -9.08 -33.78 -29.28
N TYR A 40 -8.39 -32.70 -28.88
CA TYR A 40 -7.01 -32.44 -29.26
C TYR A 40 -6.06 -33.55 -28.78
N ALA A 41 -6.18 -33.98 -27.51
CA ALA A 41 -5.39 -35.06 -26.94
C ALA A 41 -5.61 -36.41 -27.67
N SER A 42 -6.79 -36.59 -28.26
CA SER A 42 -7.16 -37.75 -29.06
C SER A 42 -6.80 -37.61 -30.55
N ALA A 43 -6.05 -36.57 -30.93
CA ALA A 43 -5.70 -36.22 -32.32
C ALA A 43 -6.90 -35.97 -33.26
N ARG A 44 -8.08 -35.63 -32.71
CA ARG A 44 -9.30 -35.31 -33.47
C ARG A 44 -9.37 -33.80 -33.74
N TYR A 45 -8.40 -33.31 -34.51
CA TYR A 45 -8.16 -31.86 -34.68
C TYR A 45 -9.31 -31.12 -35.37
N ASP A 46 -9.95 -31.70 -36.40
CA ASP A 46 -11.09 -31.08 -37.08
C ASP A 46 -12.29 -30.90 -36.15
N GLU A 47 -12.57 -31.90 -35.31
CA GLU A 47 -13.68 -31.85 -34.36
C GLU A 47 -13.40 -30.89 -33.21
N ALA A 48 -12.16 -30.89 -32.70
CA ALA A 48 -11.72 -29.90 -31.72
C ALA A 48 -11.90 -28.48 -32.29
N LEU A 49 -11.51 -28.26 -33.55
CA LEU A 49 -11.64 -26.98 -34.23
C LEU A 49 -13.10 -26.55 -34.41
N ALA A 50 -14.00 -27.49 -34.72
CA ALA A 50 -15.44 -27.21 -34.78
C ALA A 50 -15.97 -26.71 -33.43
N VAL A 51 -15.66 -27.43 -32.34
CA VAL A 51 -16.04 -27.02 -30.97
C VAL A 51 -15.49 -25.65 -30.62
N LEU A 52 -14.21 -25.37 -30.95
CA LEU A 52 -13.58 -24.08 -30.65
C LEU A 52 -14.18 -22.91 -31.45
N ASN A 53 -14.62 -23.15 -32.69
CA ASN A 53 -15.29 -22.13 -33.51
C ASN A 53 -16.68 -21.80 -32.99
N ASP A 54 -17.40 -22.78 -32.44
CA ASP A 54 -18.72 -22.58 -31.81
C ASP A 54 -18.63 -21.75 -30.53
N LEU A 55 -17.53 -21.89 -29.78
CA LEU A 55 -17.24 -21.15 -28.54
C LEU A 55 -16.82 -19.68 -28.75
N ARG A 56 -17.17 -19.08 -29.90
CA ARG A 56 -16.76 -17.76 -30.42
C ARG A 56 -15.99 -16.90 -29.40
N PRO A 57 -14.76 -16.44 -29.71
CA PRO A 57 -13.93 -15.62 -28.81
C PRO A 57 -14.65 -14.41 -28.17
N ALA A 58 -15.63 -13.82 -28.87
CA ALA A 58 -16.45 -12.72 -28.36
C ALA A 58 -17.33 -13.11 -27.17
N ASP A 59 -17.77 -14.37 -27.12
CA ASP A 59 -18.68 -14.94 -26.11
C ASP A 59 -17.91 -15.49 -24.90
N ALA A 60 -16.58 -15.46 -24.94
CA ALA A 60 -15.72 -15.88 -23.85
C ALA A 60 -15.83 -14.96 -22.63
N ALA A 61 -16.09 -15.54 -21.46
CA ALA A 61 -16.35 -14.82 -20.21
C ALA A 61 -15.13 -14.02 -19.72
N THR A 62 -13.91 -14.52 -19.96
CA THR A 62 -12.67 -13.85 -19.55
C THR A 62 -11.65 -13.77 -20.67
N THR A 63 -10.69 -12.85 -20.53
CA THR A 63 -9.52 -12.77 -21.44
C THR A 63 -8.70 -14.06 -21.42
N ALA A 64 -8.64 -14.74 -20.26
CA ALA A 64 -7.95 -16.02 -20.12
C ALA A 64 -8.64 -17.13 -20.92
N ASP A 65 -9.97 -17.17 -20.93
CA ASP A 65 -10.76 -18.11 -21.72
C ASP A 65 -10.56 -17.85 -23.21
N ARG A 66 -10.67 -16.59 -23.64
CA ARG A 66 -10.44 -16.18 -25.03
C ARG A 66 -9.07 -16.60 -25.54
N ARG A 67 -8.02 -16.36 -24.74
CA ARG A 67 -6.65 -16.78 -25.04
C ARG A 67 -6.56 -18.31 -25.15
N SER A 68 -7.21 -19.04 -24.25
CA SER A 68 -7.16 -20.51 -24.23
C SER A 68 -7.87 -21.12 -25.45
N ILE A 69 -8.99 -20.53 -25.89
CA ILE A 69 -9.70 -20.93 -27.12
C ILE A 69 -8.77 -20.76 -28.33
N GLU A 70 -8.17 -19.57 -28.49
CA GLU A 70 -7.27 -19.29 -29.62
C GLU A 70 -5.98 -20.12 -29.56
N GLN A 71 -5.51 -20.45 -28.36
CA GLN A 71 -4.37 -21.35 -28.16
C GLN A 71 -4.67 -22.74 -28.72
N TYR A 72 -5.77 -23.39 -28.33
CA TYR A 72 -6.10 -24.70 -28.89
C TYR A 72 -6.44 -24.63 -30.38
N ARG A 73 -7.08 -23.53 -30.82
CA ARG A 73 -7.43 -23.31 -32.22
C ARG A 73 -6.19 -23.27 -33.10
N SER A 74 -5.18 -22.49 -32.72
CA SER A 74 -3.90 -22.40 -33.44
C SER A 74 -3.19 -23.75 -33.52
N LEU A 75 -3.16 -24.53 -32.43
CA LEU A 75 -2.56 -25.86 -32.41
C LEU A 75 -3.27 -26.83 -33.36
N CYS A 76 -4.60 -26.84 -33.37
CA CYS A 76 -5.38 -27.68 -34.31
C CYS A 76 -5.12 -27.27 -35.76
N LEU A 77 -5.11 -25.97 -36.06
CA LEU A 77 -4.89 -25.46 -37.42
C LEU A 77 -3.49 -25.81 -37.95
N LEU A 78 -2.46 -25.72 -37.10
CA LEU A 78 -1.10 -26.14 -37.45
C LEU A 78 -1.01 -27.65 -37.70
N ALA A 79 -1.69 -28.46 -36.89
CA ALA A 79 -1.73 -29.91 -37.07
C ALA A 79 -2.42 -30.32 -38.38
N LEU A 80 -3.41 -29.54 -38.82
CA LEU A 80 -4.14 -29.72 -40.08
C LEU A 80 -3.45 -29.07 -41.30
N GLY A 81 -2.31 -28.39 -41.13
CA GLY A 81 -1.60 -27.70 -42.20
C GLY A 81 -2.31 -26.45 -42.75
N ARG A 82 -3.24 -25.87 -41.97
CA ARG A 82 -4.00 -24.66 -42.33
C ARG A 82 -3.24 -23.40 -41.89
N ASP A 83 -2.03 -23.22 -42.42
CA ASP A 83 -1.05 -22.22 -41.96
C ASP A 83 -1.60 -20.77 -41.93
N PRO A 84 -2.34 -20.25 -42.95
CA PRO A 84 -2.85 -18.88 -42.92
C PRO A 84 -3.85 -18.62 -41.79
N GLU A 85 -4.70 -19.60 -41.47
CA GLU A 85 -5.66 -19.50 -40.38
C GLU A 85 -4.97 -19.66 -39.03
N ALA A 86 -3.96 -20.53 -38.96
CA ALA A 86 -3.14 -20.70 -37.77
C ALA A 86 -2.44 -19.38 -37.39
N GLU A 87 -1.87 -18.66 -38.36
CA GLU A 87 -1.26 -17.35 -38.12
C GLU A 87 -2.23 -16.36 -37.45
N GLY A 88 -3.48 -16.32 -37.89
CA GLY A 88 -4.52 -15.48 -37.29
C GLY A 88 -4.81 -15.85 -35.84
N ALA A 89 -4.97 -17.14 -35.55
CA ALA A 89 -5.19 -17.63 -34.18
C ALA A 89 -3.97 -17.37 -33.27
N ILE A 90 -2.74 -17.59 -33.77
CA ILE A 90 -1.50 -17.27 -33.06
C ILE A 90 -1.44 -15.76 -32.76
N ALA A 91 -1.76 -14.92 -33.75
CA ALA A 91 -1.78 -13.47 -33.57
C ALA A 91 -2.75 -13.03 -32.46
N ALA A 92 -3.92 -13.67 -32.37
CA ALA A 92 -4.87 -13.43 -31.30
C ALA A 92 -4.32 -13.83 -29.92
N VAL A 93 -3.66 -14.98 -29.80
CA VAL A 93 -2.99 -15.42 -28.57
C VAL A 93 -1.92 -14.42 -28.14
N VAL A 94 -1.00 -14.06 -29.05
CA VAL A 94 0.11 -13.14 -28.76
C VAL A 94 -0.39 -11.74 -28.42
N THR A 95 -1.48 -11.28 -29.05
CA THR A 95 -2.07 -9.97 -28.73
C THR A 95 -2.63 -9.96 -27.30
N ALA A 96 -3.31 -11.05 -26.90
CA ALA A 96 -3.86 -11.20 -25.55
C ALA A 96 -2.76 -11.35 -24.49
N ASP A 97 -1.77 -12.20 -24.76
CA ASP A 97 -0.63 -12.45 -23.90
C ASP A 97 0.69 -12.41 -24.71
N PRO A 98 1.34 -11.24 -24.78
CA PRO A 98 2.57 -11.11 -25.52
C PRO A 98 3.74 -11.84 -24.91
N ALA A 99 3.68 -12.32 -23.65
CA ALA A 99 4.77 -13.09 -23.04
C ALA A 99 4.69 -14.58 -23.40
N TYR A 100 3.52 -15.04 -23.86
CA TYR A 100 3.29 -16.44 -24.16
C TYR A 100 4.18 -16.96 -25.28
N GLN A 101 4.88 -18.05 -25.00
CA GLN A 101 5.63 -18.86 -25.96
C GLN A 101 5.46 -20.34 -25.57
N PRO A 102 5.08 -21.22 -26.52
CA PRO A 102 5.01 -22.65 -26.23
C PRO A 102 6.38 -23.21 -25.83
N SER A 103 6.42 -24.02 -24.78
CA SER A 103 7.65 -24.65 -24.29
C SER A 103 8.08 -25.83 -25.18
N GLU A 104 9.29 -26.35 -24.97
CA GLU A 104 9.78 -27.55 -25.68
C GLU A 104 9.02 -28.82 -25.30
N THR A 105 8.47 -28.88 -24.10
CA THR A 105 7.67 -30.04 -23.64
C THR A 105 6.25 -30.00 -24.19
N ASP A 106 5.72 -28.81 -24.45
CA ASP A 106 4.30 -28.62 -24.79
C ASP A 106 4.06 -28.52 -26.30
N ALA A 107 5.10 -28.28 -27.11
CA ALA A 107 4.97 -28.00 -28.53
C ALA A 107 6.15 -28.48 -29.39
N SER A 108 5.84 -28.92 -30.60
CA SER A 108 6.84 -29.33 -31.59
C SER A 108 7.69 -28.14 -32.08
N PRO A 109 8.89 -28.39 -32.65
CA PRO A 109 9.73 -27.32 -33.20
C PRO A 109 9.01 -26.43 -34.23
N ARG A 110 8.15 -27.02 -35.08
CA ARG A 110 7.34 -26.27 -36.07
C ARG A 110 6.37 -25.31 -35.39
N VAL A 111 5.67 -25.76 -34.35
CA VAL A 111 4.72 -24.93 -33.61
C VAL A 111 5.45 -23.77 -32.92
N ARG A 112 6.58 -24.05 -32.24
CA ARG A 112 7.39 -23.01 -31.60
C ARG A 112 7.90 -21.97 -32.60
N ALA A 113 8.35 -22.41 -33.77
CA ALA A 113 8.80 -21.51 -34.83
C ALA A 113 7.67 -20.59 -35.31
N ALA A 114 6.47 -21.12 -35.56
CA ALA A 114 5.31 -20.32 -35.99
C ALA A 114 4.92 -19.26 -34.95
N PHE A 115 4.88 -19.62 -33.66
CA PHE A 115 4.65 -18.66 -32.58
C PHE A 115 5.74 -17.60 -32.50
N SER A 116 7.01 -18.00 -32.58
CA SER A 116 8.15 -17.07 -32.55
C SER A 116 8.12 -16.07 -33.70
N GLU A 117 7.74 -16.50 -34.89
CA GLU A 117 7.67 -15.64 -36.08
C GLU A 117 6.57 -14.59 -35.95
N VAL A 118 5.35 -15.03 -35.64
CA VAL A 118 4.20 -14.13 -35.45
C VAL A 118 4.47 -13.16 -34.31
N ARG A 119 5.06 -13.64 -33.20
CA ARG A 119 5.42 -12.80 -32.06
C ARG A 119 6.43 -11.72 -32.45
N ARG A 120 7.53 -12.08 -33.11
CA ARG A 120 8.55 -11.11 -33.56
C ARG A 120 7.96 -10.01 -34.45
N ARG A 121 6.96 -10.35 -35.27
CA ARG A 121 6.23 -9.40 -36.14
C ARG A 121 5.32 -8.47 -35.33
N LEU A 122 4.59 -8.98 -34.35
CA LEU A 122 3.56 -8.23 -33.62
C LEU A 122 4.09 -7.41 -32.44
N LEU A 123 5.18 -7.83 -31.78
CA LEU A 123 5.67 -7.16 -30.57
C LEU A 123 5.84 -5.63 -30.71
N PRO A 124 6.42 -5.07 -31.80
CA PRO A 124 6.55 -3.61 -31.93
C PRO A 124 5.19 -2.89 -32.01
N GLN A 125 4.22 -3.49 -32.71
CA GLN A 125 2.88 -2.93 -32.84
C GLN A 125 2.16 -2.97 -31.48
N ILE A 126 2.25 -4.09 -30.77
CA ILE A 126 1.68 -4.24 -29.43
C ILE A 126 2.31 -3.24 -28.46
N ALA A 127 3.63 -3.04 -28.51
CA ALA A 127 4.33 -2.06 -27.68
C ALA A 127 3.83 -0.63 -27.94
N THR A 128 3.66 -0.27 -29.21
CA THR A 128 3.16 1.06 -29.62
C THR A 128 1.72 1.28 -29.14
N THR A 129 0.84 0.29 -29.31
CA THR A 129 -0.54 0.35 -28.82
C THR A 129 -0.60 0.44 -27.29
N ARG A 130 0.17 -0.38 -26.57
CA ARG A 130 0.20 -0.32 -25.10
C ARG A 130 0.77 0.99 -24.57
N TYR A 131 1.74 1.57 -25.27
CA TYR A 131 2.24 2.90 -24.94
C TYR A 131 1.16 3.97 -25.09
N SER A 132 0.36 3.96 -26.17
CA SER A 132 -0.71 4.94 -26.34
C SER A 132 -1.80 4.81 -25.26
N GLU A 133 -2.14 3.58 -24.86
CA GLU A 133 -3.05 3.32 -23.73
C GLU A 133 -2.48 3.81 -22.39
N ALA A 134 -1.18 3.57 -22.15
CA ALA A 134 -0.48 4.05 -20.96
C ALA A 134 -0.45 5.58 -20.91
N LYS A 135 -0.14 6.22 -22.04
CA LYS A 135 -0.16 7.67 -22.19
C LYS A 135 -1.57 8.23 -21.97
N ALA A 136 -2.60 7.60 -22.51
CA ALA A 136 -3.98 8.02 -22.28
C ALA A 136 -4.37 7.96 -20.79
N ALA A 137 -3.85 6.99 -20.03
CA ALA A 137 -4.05 6.93 -18.58
C ALA A 137 -3.35 8.10 -17.86
N TYR A 138 -2.10 8.38 -18.24
CA TYR A 138 -1.34 9.53 -17.74
C TYR A 138 -2.05 10.86 -18.03
N ASP A 139 -2.52 11.04 -19.27
CA ASP A 139 -3.22 12.26 -19.71
C ASP A 139 -4.53 12.46 -18.93
N ARG A 140 -5.20 11.38 -18.53
CA ARG A 140 -6.38 11.40 -17.62
C ARG A 140 -6.02 11.58 -16.14
N LYS A 141 -4.74 11.71 -15.81
CA LYS A 141 -4.21 11.79 -14.44
C LYS A 141 -4.47 10.54 -13.59
N ASP A 142 -4.79 9.43 -14.24
CA ASP A 142 -4.86 8.11 -13.59
C ASP A 142 -3.45 7.55 -13.47
N TYR A 143 -2.65 8.19 -12.61
CA TYR A 143 -1.21 7.95 -12.52
C TYR A 143 -0.90 6.54 -12.02
N ALA A 144 -1.68 6.00 -11.09
CA ALA A 144 -1.49 4.65 -10.57
C ALA A 144 -1.62 3.61 -11.70
N ALA A 145 -2.66 3.73 -12.53
CA ALA A 145 -2.82 2.83 -13.66
C ALA A 145 -1.81 3.13 -14.79
N ALA A 146 -1.38 4.39 -14.97
CA ALA A 146 -0.32 4.73 -15.92
C ALA A 146 1.01 4.07 -15.54
N VAL A 147 1.39 4.07 -14.26
CA VAL A 147 2.58 3.38 -13.74
C VAL A 147 2.56 1.91 -14.14
N ASP A 148 1.47 1.19 -13.85
CA ASP A 148 1.38 -0.24 -14.19
C ASP A 148 1.40 -0.50 -15.69
N ARG A 149 0.75 0.37 -16.49
CA ARG A 149 0.76 0.26 -17.95
C ARG A 149 2.15 0.53 -18.54
N PHE A 150 2.88 1.54 -18.08
CA PHE A 150 4.23 1.82 -18.58
C PHE A 150 5.23 0.72 -18.19
N ARG A 151 5.12 0.12 -17.00
CA ARG A 151 5.92 -1.07 -16.64
C ARG A 151 5.71 -2.23 -17.62
N ARG A 152 4.45 -2.47 -18.03
CA ARG A 152 4.13 -3.51 -19.03
C ARG A 152 4.70 -3.18 -20.42
N VAL A 153 4.75 -1.90 -20.80
CA VAL A 153 5.40 -1.45 -22.05
C VAL A 153 6.90 -1.71 -21.98
N LEU A 154 7.58 -1.31 -20.91
CA LEU A 154 9.02 -1.53 -20.75
C LEU A 154 9.36 -3.03 -20.74
N SER A 155 8.61 -3.85 -20.01
CA SER A 155 8.79 -5.31 -20.02
C SER A 155 8.65 -5.91 -21.42
N LEU A 156 7.80 -5.33 -22.28
CA LEU A 156 7.66 -5.77 -23.66
C LEU A 156 8.82 -5.32 -24.54
N LEU A 157 9.33 -4.11 -24.32
CA LEU A 157 10.48 -3.54 -25.03
C LEU A 157 11.79 -4.23 -24.64
N ASP A 158 11.90 -4.73 -23.40
CA ASP A 158 13.02 -5.52 -22.90
C ASP A 158 12.99 -6.99 -23.35
N ASP A 159 11.95 -7.39 -24.09
CA ASP A 159 11.85 -8.77 -24.57
C ASP A 159 12.99 -9.12 -25.54
N PRO A 160 13.64 -10.29 -25.43
CA PRO A 160 14.72 -10.68 -26.32
C PRO A 160 14.35 -10.66 -27.81
N GLN A 161 13.09 -10.94 -28.16
CA GLN A 161 12.62 -10.92 -29.55
C GLN A 161 12.35 -9.50 -30.07
N MET A 162 12.39 -8.48 -29.22
CA MET A 162 12.39 -7.09 -29.68
C MET A 162 13.73 -6.70 -30.32
N ASP A 163 14.84 -7.37 -29.97
CA ASP A 163 16.17 -7.13 -30.56
C ASP A 163 16.55 -5.64 -30.57
N GLY A 164 16.27 -4.94 -29.47
CA GLY A 164 16.55 -3.50 -29.32
C GLY A 164 15.69 -2.56 -30.16
N ARG A 165 14.64 -3.05 -30.85
CA ARG A 165 13.71 -2.21 -31.62
C ARG A 165 12.98 -1.21 -30.71
N LEU A 166 12.67 -0.04 -31.29
CA LEU A 166 11.99 1.09 -30.62
C LEU A 166 12.76 1.69 -29.42
N PRO A 167 14.06 2.03 -29.58
CA PRO A 167 14.86 2.59 -28.49
C PRO A 167 14.29 3.93 -27.97
N ASP A 168 13.77 4.78 -28.86
CA ASP A 168 13.17 6.06 -28.47
C ASP A 168 11.89 5.84 -27.64
N LEU A 169 11.06 4.85 -28.01
CA LEU A 169 9.85 4.52 -27.27
C LEU A 169 10.18 4.02 -25.86
N ARG A 170 11.29 3.30 -25.69
CA ARG A 170 11.80 2.89 -24.38
C ARG A 170 12.15 4.09 -23.51
N VAL A 171 12.88 5.06 -24.06
CA VAL A 171 13.24 6.30 -23.34
C VAL A 171 11.98 7.06 -22.93
N LEU A 172 11.02 7.21 -23.85
CA LEU A 172 9.73 7.87 -23.57
C LEU A 172 8.96 7.12 -22.47
N ALA A 173 8.79 5.80 -22.60
CA ALA A 173 8.07 4.99 -21.62
C ALA A 173 8.71 5.03 -20.23
N ALA A 174 10.04 5.03 -20.14
CA ALA A 174 10.77 5.17 -18.88
C ALA A 174 10.54 6.55 -18.24
N GLY A 175 10.68 7.64 -19.00
CA GLY A 175 10.43 8.98 -18.48
C GLY A 175 8.99 9.18 -18.01
N PHE A 176 8.00 8.68 -18.77
CA PHE A 176 6.61 8.74 -18.34
C PHE A 176 6.31 7.84 -17.14
N LEU A 177 6.98 6.69 -16.99
CA LEU A 177 6.88 5.88 -15.78
C LEU A 177 7.34 6.67 -14.55
N ASP A 178 8.49 7.34 -14.64
CA ASP A 178 9.04 8.14 -13.55
C ASP A 178 8.11 9.31 -13.18
N LEU A 179 7.61 10.03 -14.19
CA LEU A 179 6.64 11.11 -14.00
C LEU A 179 5.33 10.60 -13.37
N SER A 180 4.83 9.46 -13.86
CA SER A 180 3.62 8.83 -13.31
C SER A 180 3.83 8.38 -11.86
N ALA A 181 5.00 7.81 -11.54
CA ALA A 181 5.32 7.34 -10.19
C ALA A 181 5.45 8.53 -9.21
N ALA A 182 6.13 9.60 -9.63
CA ALA A 182 6.23 10.83 -8.86
C ALA A 182 4.85 11.46 -8.60
N ALA A 183 3.96 11.44 -9.59
CA ALA A 183 2.60 11.98 -9.47
C ALA A 183 1.62 11.03 -8.72
N SER A 184 1.87 9.72 -8.74
CA SER A 184 1.08 8.70 -8.01
C SER A 184 1.43 8.64 -6.53
N THR A 185 2.67 8.98 -6.20
CA THR A 185 3.07 9.15 -4.81
C THR A 185 2.16 10.24 -4.25
N PRO A 186 1.30 9.95 -3.26
CA PRO A 186 0.59 11.00 -2.58
C PRO A 186 1.67 11.98 -2.15
N ALA A 187 1.50 13.27 -2.51
CA ALA A 187 2.36 14.29 -1.92
C ALA A 187 2.43 13.94 -0.42
N PRO A 188 3.63 13.80 0.17
CA PRO A 188 3.72 13.67 1.62
C PRO A 188 2.76 14.72 2.13
N GLU A 189 1.74 14.31 2.90
CA GLU A 189 0.69 15.21 3.35
C GLU A 189 1.40 16.52 3.64
N PRO A 190 0.99 17.65 3.04
CA PRO A 190 1.56 18.91 3.47
C PRO A 190 1.48 18.82 4.98
N THR A 191 2.62 18.85 5.66
CA THR A 191 2.59 19.05 7.10
C THR A 191 1.68 20.23 7.22
N LYS A 192 0.49 19.98 7.77
CA LYS A 192 -0.56 20.98 7.79
C LYS A 192 0.12 22.13 8.48
N LYS A 193 0.47 23.18 7.73
CA LYS A 193 0.47 24.50 8.29
C LYS A 193 -1.00 24.67 8.57
N ASP A 194 -1.41 24.30 9.79
CA ASP A 194 -2.79 24.23 10.22
C ASP A 194 -3.48 25.56 9.89
N ALA A 195 -4.17 25.59 8.75
CA ALA A 195 -5.23 26.56 8.50
C ALA A 195 -6.51 25.95 9.08
N ALA A 196 -6.68 26.27 10.36
CA ALA A 196 -7.93 26.50 11.07
C ALA A 196 -8.98 25.37 11.10
N LYS A 197 -8.79 24.43 12.03
CA LYS A 197 -9.85 24.16 13.01
C LYS A 197 -10.00 25.44 13.86
N PRO A 198 -11.20 25.91 14.25
CA PRO A 198 -11.39 27.15 15.03
C PRO A 198 -10.31 27.30 16.08
N PRO A 199 -9.65 28.48 16.19
CA PRO A 199 -8.31 28.60 16.74
C PRO A 199 -8.28 27.97 18.12
N ALA A 200 -7.70 26.77 18.19
CA ALA A 200 -7.20 26.28 19.45
C ALA A 200 -6.15 27.32 19.87
N PRO A 201 -6.21 27.83 21.12
CA PRO A 201 -5.35 28.92 21.55
C PRO A 201 -3.91 28.55 21.23
N SER A 202 -3.30 29.35 20.35
CA SER A 202 -1.94 29.20 19.86
C SER A 202 -1.04 28.90 21.05
N THR A 203 -0.47 27.70 21.13
CA THR A 203 0.55 27.41 22.13
C THR A 203 1.68 28.41 21.86
N PRO A 204 2.00 29.32 22.80
CA PRO A 204 3.08 30.25 22.58
C PRO A 204 4.35 29.46 22.32
N ALA A 205 5.04 29.72 21.21
CA ALA A 205 6.38 29.19 21.01
C ALA A 205 7.26 29.68 22.18
N ALA A 206 8.06 28.77 22.74
CA ALA A 206 8.99 29.11 23.80
C ALA A 206 10.00 30.14 23.27
N ASP A 207 9.95 31.37 23.76
CA ASP A 207 11.05 32.31 23.60
C ASP A 207 12.13 31.86 24.57
N LEU A 208 13.23 31.29 24.03
CA LEU A 208 14.36 30.79 24.83
C LEU A 208 15.00 31.90 25.68
N ASN A 209 14.75 33.17 25.35
CA ASN A 209 15.20 34.31 26.13
C ASN A 209 14.23 34.77 27.24
N ARG A 210 13.01 34.22 27.28
CA ARG A 210 11.99 34.54 28.27
C ARG A 210 12.07 33.63 29.48
N ILE A 211 11.85 34.21 30.66
CA ILE A 211 11.68 33.47 31.92
C ILE A 211 10.18 33.33 32.17
N TYR A 212 9.69 32.09 32.19
CA TYR A 212 8.29 31.75 32.39
C TYR A 212 7.93 31.71 33.88
N THR A 213 6.64 31.81 34.18
CA THR A 213 6.07 31.79 35.53
C THR A 213 4.83 30.90 35.56
N SER A 214 4.27 30.65 36.74
CA SER A 214 3.00 29.91 36.88
C SER A 214 1.81 30.60 36.22
N ASP A 215 1.91 31.90 35.95
CA ASP A 215 0.83 32.70 35.34
C ASP A 215 0.81 32.54 33.81
N ASP A 216 1.88 31.98 33.23
CA ASP A 216 1.98 31.73 31.80
C ASP A 216 1.16 30.48 31.41
N ARG A 217 0.26 30.66 30.43
CA ARG A 217 -0.60 29.58 29.93
C ARG A 217 0.23 28.50 29.25
N ASN A 218 -0.19 27.24 29.41
CA ASN A 218 0.42 26.04 28.82
C ASN A 218 1.84 25.72 29.31
N VAL A 219 2.29 26.34 30.39
CA VAL A 219 3.53 25.98 31.07
C VAL A 219 3.25 24.97 32.17
N THR A 220 3.92 23.83 32.10
CA THR A 220 3.98 22.87 33.21
C THR A 220 5.08 23.32 34.17
N PRO A 221 4.77 23.65 35.43
CA PRO A 221 5.75 24.14 36.40
C PRO A 221 6.86 23.11 36.72
N PRO A 222 8.02 23.54 37.21
CA PRO A 222 9.11 22.64 37.55
C PRO A 222 8.82 21.88 38.86
N VAL A 223 9.10 20.58 38.83
CA VAL A 223 8.90 19.67 39.97
C VAL A 223 10.19 19.58 40.77
N ALA A 224 10.11 19.71 42.10
CA ALA A 224 11.29 19.65 42.97
C ALA A 224 11.79 18.20 43.05
N LEU A 225 13.02 17.97 42.58
CA LEU A 225 13.71 16.68 42.76
C LEU A 225 14.50 16.70 44.07
N ARG A 226 15.17 17.82 44.36
CA ARG A 226 15.91 18.05 45.60
C ARG A 226 15.79 19.52 46.00
N GLN A 227 15.01 19.78 47.05
CA GLN A 227 14.78 21.11 47.60
C GLN A 227 14.76 21.02 49.13
N GLU A 228 15.94 20.84 49.73
CA GLU A 228 16.09 20.76 51.18
C GLU A 228 16.17 22.18 51.77
N LEU A 229 15.22 22.51 52.65
CA LEU A 229 15.25 23.77 53.40
C LEU A 229 16.20 23.62 54.60
N PRO A 230 17.18 24.53 54.77
CA PRO A 230 18.09 24.48 55.90
C PRO A 230 17.34 24.70 57.22
N ARG A 231 17.87 24.14 58.31
CA ARG A 231 17.35 24.41 59.65
C ARG A 231 17.72 25.83 60.08
N VAL A 232 16.84 26.47 60.85
CA VAL A 232 17.10 27.79 61.42
C VAL A 232 18.13 27.67 62.55
N PRO A 233 19.19 28.49 62.57
CA PRO A 233 20.14 28.50 63.68
C PRO A 233 19.47 28.90 65.01
N LEU A 234 19.80 28.20 66.09
CA LEU A 234 19.25 28.46 67.43
C LEU A 234 19.48 29.91 67.90
N SER A 235 20.60 30.53 67.48
CA SER A 235 20.93 31.92 67.81
C SER A 235 19.91 32.94 67.32
N VAL A 236 19.14 32.63 66.27
CA VAL A 236 18.15 33.54 65.68
C VAL A 236 16.73 32.99 65.71
N ALA A 237 16.53 31.80 66.28
CA ALA A 237 15.26 31.06 66.24
C ALA A 237 14.06 31.87 66.78
N ASN A 238 14.27 32.68 67.82
CA ASN A 238 13.22 33.53 68.41
C ASN A 238 13.00 34.85 67.66
N GLN A 239 13.89 35.21 66.73
CA GLN A 239 13.89 36.49 66.01
C GLN A 239 13.45 36.36 64.55
N VAL A 240 13.30 35.13 64.04
CA VAL A 240 12.82 34.89 62.68
C VAL A 240 11.36 35.30 62.51
N LYS A 241 11.06 35.82 61.32
CA LYS A 241 9.69 35.94 60.85
C LYS A 241 9.16 34.56 60.49
N THR A 242 7.87 34.33 60.72
CA THR A 242 7.22 33.03 60.45
C THR A 242 7.21 32.67 58.96
N ARG A 243 7.30 33.68 58.07
CA ARG A 243 7.21 33.51 56.63
C ARG A 243 8.26 34.36 55.91
N GLY A 244 8.89 33.76 54.90
CA GLY A 244 9.69 34.45 53.89
C GLY A 244 9.41 33.91 52.50
N VAL A 245 9.93 34.60 51.50
CA VAL A 245 9.74 34.27 50.08
C VAL A 245 11.07 34.35 49.36
N LEU A 246 11.46 33.24 48.75
CA LEU A 246 12.61 33.11 47.89
C LEU A 246 12.16 33.07 46.43
N ASP A 247 12.81 33.84 45.58
CA ASP A 247 12.58 33.87 44.14
C ASP A 247 13.76 33.19 43.46
N VAL A 248 13.48 32.09 42.75
CA VAL A 248 14.51 31.32 42.05
C VAL A 248 14.20 31.21 40.57
N VAL A 249 15.23 31.33 39.74
CA VAL A 249 15.14 31.02 38.30
C VAL A 249 15.78 29.67 38.06
N ILE A 250 15.00 28.74 37.52
CA ILE A 250 15.38 27.38 37.16
C ILE A 250 15.61 27.35 35.65
N ASP A 251 16.72 26.75 35.21
CA ASP A 251 17.05 26.63 33.79
C ASP A 251 16.38 25.42 33.11
N GLU A 252 16.64 25.27 31.80
CA GLU A 252 16.09 24.22 30.95
C GLU A 252 16.55 22.80 31.32
N ILE A 253 17.61 22.68 32.13
CA ILE A 253 18.13 21.41 32.64
C ILE A 253 17.79 21.20 34.11
N GLY A 254 16.99 22.09 34.72
CA GLY A 254 16.49 21.94 36.08
C GLY A 254 17.42 22.42 37.18
N ARG A 255 18.40 23.28 36.87
CA ARG A 255 19.33 23.88 37.84
C ARG A 255 18.92 25.31 38.19
N VAL A 256 19.21 25.72 39.43
CA VAL A 256 18.97 27.09 39.87
C VAL A 256 20.10 27.99 39.34
N THR A 257 19.73 29.02 38.57
CA THR A 257 20.67 29.97 37.94
C THR A 257 20.62 31.37 38.54
N SER A 258 19.51 31.75 39.17
CA SER A 258 19.37 33.01 39.90
C SER A 258 18.55 32.81 41.16
N ILE A 259 18.91 33.52 42.24
CA ILE A 259 18.28 33.42 43.55
C ILE A 259 18.18 34.84 44.13
N ALA A 260 16.99 35.24 44.56
CA ALA A 260 16.77 36.51 45.23
C ALA A 260 15.81 36.34 46.41
N ILE A 261 16.04 37.09 47.49
CA ILE A 261 15.13 37.12 48.64
C ILE A 261 14.11 38.23 48.40
N ARG A 262 12.84 37.86 48.27
CA ARG A 262 11.72 38.80 48.11
C ARG A 262 11.18 39.24 49.46
N GLN A 263 11.16 38.32 50.42
CA GLN A 263 10.76 38.60 51.79
C GLN A 263 11.72 37.88 52.73
N SER A 264 12.52 38.68 53.44
CA SER A 264 13.50 38.21 54.42
C SER A 264 12.80 37.56 55.61
N VAL A 265 13.30 36.39 56.01
CA VAL A 265 12.93 35.73 57.27
C VAL A 265 13.76 36.32 58.42
N HIS A 266 15.08 36.32 58.24
CA HIS A 266 16.08 36.95 59.10
C HIS A 266 17.42 37.00 58.35
N PRO A 267 18.18 38.11 58.37
CA PRO A 267 19.41 38.25 57.58
C PRO A 267 20.42 37.10 57.72
N ALA A 268 20.62 36.59 58.93
CA ALA A 268 21.54 35.47 59.16
C ALA A 268 21.06 34.13 58.57
N TYR A 269 19.74 33.90 58.55
CA TYR A 269 19.16 32.67 57.99
C TYR A 269 19.02 32.76 56.46
N ASP A 270 18.73 33.96 55.97
CA ASP A 270 18.68 34.32 54.55
C ASP A 270 19.99 33.95 53.82
N THR A 271 21.16 34.22 54.40
CA THR A 271 22.45 33.81 53.81
C THR A 271 22.59 32.29 53.69
N ILE A 272 22.10 31.54 54.68
CA ILE A 272 22.12 30.07 54.67
C ILE A 272 21.18 29.55 53.58
N LEU A 273 19.98 30.14 53.46
CA LEU A 273 19.01 29.84 52.40
C LEU A 273 19.57 30.08 51.00
N LEU A 274 20.22 31.21 50.77
CA LEU A 274 20.83 31.55 49.48
C LEU A 274 21.89 30.52 49.06
N ASN A 275 22.72 30.06 50.00
CA ASN A 275 23.74 29.06 49.72
C ASN A 275 23.11 27.69 49.43
N ALA A 276 22.18 27.23 50.26
CA ALA A 276 21.51 25.95 50.06
C ALA A 276 20.73 25.89 48.74
N ALA A 277 20.11 27.00 48.34
CA ALA A 277 19.29 27.07 47.13
C ALA A 277 20.07 26.92 45.82
N ARG A 278 21.40 27.14 45.82
CA ARG A 278 22.25 26.92 44.64
C ARG A 278 22.36 25.44 44.26
N ASP A 279 22.28 24.56 45.24
CA ASP A 279 22.43 23.11 45.04
C ASP A 279 21.10 22.39 44.77
N TRP A 280 19.99 23.12 44.75
CA TRP A 280 18.69 22.55 44.47
C TRP A 280 18.56 22.05 43.03
N ARG A 281 17.80 20.96 42.87
CA ARG A 281 17.56 20.29 41.59
C ARG A 281 16.07 20.15 41.34
N TYR A 282 15.68 20.38 40.09
CA TYR A 282 14.30 20.33 39.64
C TYR A 282 14.20 19.51 38.35
N GLN A 283 13.03 18.93 38.10
CA GLN A 283 12.62 18.59 36.75
C GLN A 283 12.23 19.93 36.07
N PRO A 284 12.77 20.25 34.88
CA PRO A 284 12.57 21.55 34.26
C PRO A 284 11.10 21.80 33.94
N ALA A 285 10.72 23.08 33.95
CA ALA A 285 9.41 23.47 33.46
C ALA A 285 9.32 23.20 31.96
N THR A 286 8.14 22.83 31.47
CA THR A 286 7.95 22.59 30.04
C THR A 286 6.83 23.45 29.47
N LEU A 287 7.08 24.10 28.34
CA LEU A 287 6.06 24.78 27.55
C LEU A 287 5.81 23.95 26.30
N GLY A 288 4.63 23.35 26.18
CA GLY A 288 4.32 22.45 25.07
C GLY A 288 5.31 21.28 24.94
N GLY A 289 5.80 20.75 26.07
CA GLY A 289 6.75 19.63 26.13
C GLY A 289 8.22 20.00 25.95
N LYS A 290 8.56 21.25 25.62
CA LYS A 290 9.95 21.72 25.54
C LYS A 290 10.41 22.33 26.86
N PRO A 291 11.60 21.98 27.39
CA PRO A 291 12.14 22.61 28.59
C PRO A 291 12.31 24.12 28.41
N VAL A 292 11.93 24.90 29.41
CA VAL A 292 12.05 26.38 29.42
C VAL A 292 12.55 26.89 30.77
N ARG A 293 13.17 28.08 30.77
CA ARG A 293 13.55 28.77 32.01
C ARG A 293 12.32 29.21 32.77
N PHE A 294 12.29 28.98 34.09
CA PHE A 294 11.12 29.24 34.91
C PHE A 294 11.47 29.93 36.23
N ARG A 295 10.75 30.99 36.56
CA ARG A 295 10.82 31.70 37.83
C ARG A 295 9.80 31.14 38.81
N LYS A 296 10.27 30.59 39.93
CA LYS A 296 9.45 29.99 40.99
C LYS A 296 9.60 30.80 42.28
N LEU A 297 8.47 31.20 42.85
CA LEU A 297 8.42 31.76 44.20
C LEU A 297 8.24 30.62 45.21
N ILE A 298 9.18 30.49 46.13
CA ILE A 298 9.19 29.48 47.18
C ILE A 298 8.90 30.17 48.50
N GLN A 299 7.80 29.77 49.12
CA GLN A 299 7.48 30.23 50.47
C GLN A 299 8.23 29.39 51.50
N VAL A 300 9.00 30.07 52.33
CA VAL A 300 9.67 29.46 53.47
C VAL A 300 8.82 29.75 54.70
N ASN A 301 8.33 28.69 55.35
CA ASN A 301 7.64 28.78 56.63
C ASN A 301 8.58 28.27 57.72
N VAL A 302 8.85 29.12 58.69
CA VAL A 302 9.64 28.77 59.87
C VAL A 302 8.71 28.70 61.06
N ARG A 303 8.75 27.58 61.78
CA ARG A 303 8.08 27.48 63.08
C ARG A 303 8.98 28.08 64.14
N ARG A 304 8.40 28.93 64.98
CA ARG A 304 9.02 29.31 66.25
C ARG A 304 8.79 28.13 67.18
N GLU A 305 9.86 27.46 67.58
CA GLU A 305 9.82 26.48 68.66
C GLU A 305 9.83 27.20 70.01
#